data_AF-A0A2P2E4X1-F1
#
_entry.id   AF-A0A2P2E4X1-F1
#
_cell.length_a   1.000
_cell.length_b   1.000
_cell.length_c   1.000
_cell.angle_alpha   90.00
_cell.angle_beta   90.00
_cell.angle_gamma   90.00
#
_symmetry.space_group_name_H-M   'P 1'
#
loop_
_entity.id
_entity.type
_entity.pdbx_description
1 polymer ?
#
loop_
_entity_poly.entity_id
_entity_poly.type
_entity_poly.pdbx_seq_one_letter_code
_entity_poly.pdbx_strand_id
1 'polypeptide(L)'
;MKPLSKNLVFILSFVLCLFIFDDCFFGRLNFSLPNESPWNTNHFFNFLYEYKRIASEKKTKPRLILVGSSIAYYSFQAKDLEKELLQKWDLDVEVCFLAYAGNSPLYVYLLLEWLFPLQPDLVVYPINFIDYRLHRTYVLFPEGSNETVTETTMVRDALTFAEAPQSLWIFPWETLVEVGGLMDWKERSEYLMSALFRFVRYREFYLTNWQNIYNHRFGRNTSYHAYMGVDIPEGISSLGWTGKVFSFQPTDSMFVGGKGIWLEITPFLLREGPVNLEIKSKDGRNSQTETFHSPGWKQIFLQKKFQSTEGIIRAELSKIWYAHEAAGAYLDYHRDPMGVRLPQTFGLEEPLQGQQYIRPKRTEDFRFIGMPDKEYESYFAYRLLQGLEKRPGIGYLVALERAKKRIADESFRPYFHFRYLKKISETFEAKNIPLLIINNPENPISLSWYERSSWYRDHLAYLQTLQGKHVRFVDLKGALPMQAFSDFHHFTYPGMEQMNPIYAEQIGNLFSK
;
A
#
# COMPACT_ATOMS: atom_id res chain seq x y z
N MET A 1 2.21 -6.50 57.90
CA MET A 1 2.11 -7.13 56.55
C MET A 1 2.90 -8.44 56.58
N LYS A 2 2.30 -9.58 56.21
CA LYS A 2 3.03 -10.86 56.14
C LYS A 2 3.98 -10.82 54.91
N PRO A 3 5.24 -11.27 55.01
CA PRO A 3 6.13 -11.32 53.87
C PRO A 3 5.57 -12.27 52.80
N LEU A 4 5.61 -11.86 51.53
CA LEU A 4 5.30 -12.74 50.41
C LEU A 4 6.16 -14.00 50.50
N SER A 5 5.57 -15.17 50.20
CA SER A 5 6.36 -16.41 50.13
C SER A 5 7.45 -16.28 49.07
N LYS A 6 8.64 -16.86 49.33
CA LYS A 6 9.77 -16.82 48.38
C LYS A 6 9.35 -17.29 46.98
N ASN A 7 8.50 -18.31 46.90
CA ASN A 7 7.98 -18.85 45.65
C ASN A 7 7.13 -17.82 44.87
N LEU A 8 6.28 -17.06 45.57
CA LEU A 8 5.48 -16.01 44.92
C LEU A 8 6.37 -14.87 44.41
N VAL A 9 7.42 -14.51 45.14
CA VAL A 9 8.42 -13.55 44.68
C VAL A 9 9.12 -14.06 43.42
N PHE A 10 9.54 -15.32 43.38
CA PHE A 10 10.15 -15.91 42.17
C PHE A 10 9.22 -15.90 40.97
N ILE A 11 7.95 -16.27 41.15
CA ILE A 11 6.95 -16.26 40.07
C ILE A 11 6.73 -14.83 39.55
N LEU A 12 6.54 -13.85 40.44
CA LEU A 12 6.35 -12.46 40.04
C LEU A 12 7.58 -11.89 39.32
N SER A 13 8.77 -12.19 39.82
CA SER A 13 10.03 -11.80 39.16
C SER A 13 10.17 -12.44 37.79
N PHE A 14 9.84 -13.73 37.63
CA PHE A 14 9.88 -14.39 36.33
C PHE A 14 8.89 -13.75 35.33
N VAL A 15 7.65 -13.50 35.76
CA VAL A 15 6.64 -12.82 34.93
C VAL A 15 7.12 -11.42 34.54
N LEU A 16 7.68 -10.65 35.47
CA LEU A 16 8.24 -9.33 35.18
C LEU A 16 9.40 -9.41 34.17
N CYS A 17 10.31 -10.37 34.34
CA CYS A 17 11.40 -10.60 33.40
C CYS A 17 10.88 -10.94 31.99
N LEU A 18 9.80 -11.71 31.86
CA LEU A 18 9.17 -11.98 30.57
C LEU A 18 8.66 -10.70 29.91
N PHE A 19 7.96 -9.83 30.64
CA PHE A 19 7.49 -8.55 30.10
C PHE A 19 8.65 -7.63 29.70
N ILE A 20 9.73 -7.57 30.50
CA ILE A 20 10.91 -6.76 30.18
C ILE A 20 11.60 -7.31 28.92
N PHE A 21 11.80 -8.62 28.82
CA PHE A 21 12.40 -9.24 27.65
C PHE A 21 11.57 -8.99 26.39
N ASP A 22 10.25 -9.14 26.51
CA ASP A 22 9.30 -8.88 25.44
C ASP A 22 9.34 -7.41 24.96
N ASP A 23 9.31 -6.43 25.88
CA ASP A 23 9.45 -5.01 25.52
C ASP A 23 10.81 -4.68 24.90
N CYS A 24 11.91 -5.18 25.46
CA CYS A 24 13.25 -4.88 24.97
C CYS A 24 13.47 -5.45 23.56
N PHE A 25 13.18 -6.73 23.35
CA PHE A 25 13.51 -7.41 22.10
C PHE A 25 12.48 -7.11 21.01
N PHE A 26 11.20 -7.33 21.31
CA PHE A 26 10.13 -7.14 20.33
C PHE A 26 9.71 -5.66 20.30
N GLY A 27 9.59 -5.01 21.46
CA GLY A 27 9.18 -3.62 21.52
C GLY A 27 10.17 -2.58 20.98
N ARG A 28 11.48 -2.78 21.17
CA ARG A 28 12.50 -1.76 20.86
C ARG A 28 13.51 -2.22 19.83
N LEU A 29 14.20 -3.34 20.05
CA LEU A 29 15.29 -3.79 19.20
C LEU A 29 14.85 -3.94 17.73
N ASN A 30 13.69 -4.55 17.49
CA ASN A 30 13.23 -4.72 16.11
C ASN A 30 13.01 -3.39 15.37
N PHE A 31 12.52 -2.37 16.05
CA PHE A 31 12.27 -1.06 15.44
C PHE A 31 13.51 -0.18 15.37
N SER A 32 14.64 -0.63 15.94
CA SER A 32 15.96 -0.02 15.71
C SER A 32 16.62 -0.49 14.41
N LEU A 33 16.11 -1.57 13.80
CA LEU A 33 16.57 -2.04 12.50
C LEU A 33 16.08 -1.09 11.38
N PRO A 34 16.84 -0.95 10.29
CA PRO A 34 16.41 -0.17 9.15
C PRO A 34 15.16 -0.79 8.51
N ASN A 35 14.22 0.06 8.11
CA ASN A 35 13.11 -0.39 7.28
C ASN A 35 13.51 -0.33 5.81
N GLU A 36 13.89 -1.50 5.27
CA GLU A 36 14.22 -1.71 3.86
C GLU A 36 13.01 -2.22 3.05
N SER A 37 11.78 -2.10 3.58
CA SER A 37 10.57 -2.55 2.88
C SER A 37 10.22 -1.59 1.74
N PRO A 38 9.91 -2.10 0.53
CA PRO A 38 9.39 -1.26 -0.54
C PRO A 38 8.04 -0.63 -0.22
N TRP A 39 7.71 0.42 -0.96
CA TRP A 39 6.37 0.98 -1.02
C TRP A 39 5.32 -0.10 -1.30
N ASN A 40 4.16 0.01 -0.64
CA ASN A 40 3.02 -0.90 -0.79
C ASN A 40 3.33 -2.38 -0.45
N THR A 41 4.32 -2.62 0.41
CA THR A 41 4.60 -3.95 0.99
C THR A 41 4.52 -3.88 2.52
N ASN A 42 4.57 -5.04 3.21
CA ASN A 42 4.67 -5.14 4.68
C ASN A 42 3.80 -4.13 5.45
N HIS A 43 2.54 -3.96 5.03
CA HIS A 43 1.72 -2.79 5.36
C HIS A 43 1.69 -2.45 6.86
N PHE A 44 1.54 -3.46 7.71
CA PHE A 44 1.42 -3.28 9.15
C PHE A 44 2.76 -2.96 9.82
N PHE A 45 3.87 -3.56 9.37
CA PHE A 45 5.21 -3.20 9.85
C PHE A 45 5.53 -1.76 9.47
N ASN A 46 5.28 -1.39 8.21
CA ASN A 46 5.49 -0.04 7.70
C ASN A 46 4.67 1.01 8.47
N PHE A 47 3.40 0.71 8.76
CA PHE A 47 2.55 1.55 9.59
C PHE A 47 3.12 1.77 11.00
N LEU A 48 3.51 0.68 11.68
CA LEU A 48 4.05 0.76 13.04
C LEU A 48 5.41 1.46 13.08
N TYR A 49 6.25 1.24 12.06
CA TYR A 49 7.54 1.89 11.91
C TYR A 49 7.36 3.40 11.74
N GLU A 50 6.45 3.81 10.87
CA GLU A 50 6.14 5.21 10.62
C GLU A 50 5.53 5.90 11.83
N TYR A 51 4.58 5.24 12.51
CA TYR A 51 4.03 5.76 13.77
C TYR A 51 5.14 6.03 14.81
N LYS A 52 6.06 5.08 15.00
CA LYS A 52 7.17 5.25 15.94
C LYS A 52 8.13 6.36 15.52
N ARG A 53 8.42 6.48 14.23
CA ARG A 53 9.23 7.57 13.67
C ARG A 53 8.61 8.91 14.05
N ILE A 54 7.35 9.15 13.68
CA ILE A 54 6.63 10.40 13.93
C ILE A 54 6.52 10.69 15.44
N ALA A 55 6.26 9.66 16.26
CA ALA A 55 6.15 9.80 17.71
C ALA A 55 7.48 10.13 18.40
N SER A 56 8.61 9.70 17.81
CA SER A 56 9.95 9.96 18.34
C SER A 56 10.53 11.30 17.89
N GLU A 57 10.12 11.78 16.71
CA GLU A 57 10.62 13.02 16.13
C GLU A 57 9.91 14.23 16.74
N LYS A 58 10.72 15.22 17.16
CA LYS A 58 10.19 16.49 17.66
C LYS A 58 9.50 17.23 16.51
N LYS A 59 8.23 17.58 16.69
CA LYS A 59 7.50 18.45 15.76
C LYS A 59 8.17 19.82 15.68
N THR A 60 8.63 20.20 14.49
CA THR A 60 9.29 21.50 14.21
C THR A 60 8.45 22.44 13.34
N LYS A 61 7.48 21.89 12.60
CA LYS A 61 6.57 22.61 11.71
C LYS A 61 5.14 22.06 11.85
N PRO A 62 4.11 22.75 11.33
CA PRO A 62 2.76 22.20 11.34
C PRO A 62 2.72 20.83 10.63
N ARG A 63 1.96 19.91 11.20
CA ARG A 63 1.95 18.48 10.85
C ARG A 63 0.57 18.09 10.32
N LEU A 64 0.57 17.64 9.07
CA LEU A 64 -0.59 17.04 8.41
C LEU A 64 -0.47 15.53 8.49
N ILE A 65 -1.49 14.87 9.03
CA ILE A 65 -1.52 13.41 9.09
C ILE A 65 -2.56 12.89 8.10
N LEU A 66 -2.09 12.18 7.09
CA LEU A 66 -2.92 11.46 6.12
C LEU A 66 -3.30 10.11 6.72
N VAL A 67 -4.60 9.87 6.92
CA VAL A 67 -5.13 8.61 7.47
C VAL A 67 -6.01 7.90 6.46
N GLY A 68 -6.22 6.60 6.69
CA GLY A 68 -7.12 5.79 5.86
C GLY A 68 -6.41 4.64 5.17
N SER A 69 -7.03 4.12 4.11
CA SER A 69 -6.64 2.87 3.48
C SER A 69 -5.58 3.06 2.37
N SER A 70 -5.52 2.12 1.43
CA SER A 70 -4.78 2.27 0.18
C SER A 70 -5.21 3.46 -0.64
N ILE A 71 -6.43 3.97 -0.45
CA ILE A 71 -6.85 5.25 -1.01
C ILE A 71 -5.86 6.36 -0.66
N ALA A 72 -5.42 6.47 0.60
CA ALA A 72 -4.53 7.55 1.02
C ALA A 72 -3.16 7.48 0.34
N TYR A 73 -2.46 6.35 0.42
CA TYR A 73 -1.08 6.27 -0.10
C TYR A 73 -0.99 6.08 -1.63
N TYR A 74 -2.09 5.79 -2.33
CA TYR A 74 -2.15 5.89 -3.80
C TYR A 74 -2.53 7.30 -4.27
N SER A 75 -3.27 8.08 -3.47
CA SER A 75 -3.77 9.39 -3.86
C SER A 75 -2.78 10.53 -3.65
N PHE A 76 -1.92 10.40 -2.63
CA PHE A 76 -1.02 11.47 -2.20
C PHE A 76 0.46 11.12 -2.44
N GLN A 77 1.26 12.14 -2.78
CA GLN A 77 2.71 12.12 -2.57
C GLN A 77 3.08 13.21 -1.58
N ALA A 78 3.58 12.84 -0.41
CA ALA A 78 3.85 13.79 0.69
C ALA A 78 4.73 14.97 0.25
N LYS A 79 5.88 14.69 -0.38
CA LYS A 79 6.82 15.74 -0.81
C LYS A 79 6.25 16.68 -1.87
N ASP A 80 5.42 16.16 -2.78
CA ASP A 80 4.79 17.00 -3.80
C ASP A 80 3.71 17.87 -3.17
N LEU A 81 2.92 17.32 -2.24
CA LEU A 81 1.93 18.09 -1.49
C LEU A 81 2.58 19.18 -0.62
N GLU A 82 3.66 18.87 0.10
CA GLU A 82 4.46 19.84 0.87
C GLU A 82 4.93 20.98 -0.04
N LYS A 83 5.47 20.64 -1.22
CA LYS A 83 5.93 21.62 -2.20
C LYS A 83 4.79 22.50 -2.72
N GLU A 84 3.66 21.92 -3.08
CA GLU A 84 2.49 22.67 -3.57
C GLU A 84 1.94 23.62 -2.50
N LEU A 85 1.86 23.18 -1.25
CA LEU A 85 1.40 24.00 -0.11
C LEU A 85 2.35 25.15 0.17
N LEU A 86 3.66 24.90 0.18
CA LEU A 86 4.66 25.96 0.36
C LEU A 86 4.59 26.98 -0.78
N GLN A 87 4.52 26.53 -2.03
CA GLN A 87 4.58 27.41 -3.19
C GLN A 87 3.33 28.28 -3.37
N LYS A 88 2.14 27.76 -3.06
CA LYS A 88 0.87 28.46 -3.30
C LYS A 88 0.33 29.18 -2.07
N TRP A 89 0.66 28.69 -0.88
CA TRP A 89 0.05 29.15 0.38
C TRP A 89 1.07 29.59 1.44
N ASP A 90 2.37 29.60 1.12
CA ASP A 90 3.46 29.89 2.07
C ASP A 90 3.39 29.01 3.34
N LEU A 91 2.90 27.78 3.17
CA LEU A 91 2.64 26.85 4.26
C LEU A 91 3.70 25.76 4.29
N ASP A 92 4.78 25.98 5.06
CA ASP A 92 5.81 24.96 5.33
C ASP A 92 5.29 23.93 6.35
N VAL A 93 5.04 22.71 5.88
CA VAL A 93 4.41 21.65 6.67
C VAL A 93 5.16 20.33 6.57
N GLU A 94 4.98 19.47 7.57
CA GLU A 94 5.33 18.06 7.53
C GLU A 94 4.09 17.24 7.15
N VAL A 95 4.16 16.48 6.06
CA VAL A 95 3.09 15.56 5.67
C VAL A 95 3.48 14.13 6.02
N CYS A 96 2.73 13.52 6.94
CA CYS A 96 2.97 12.19 7.46
C CYS A 96 1.83 11.23 7.09
N PHE A 97 2.14 9.95 6.88
CA PHE A 97 1.13 8.92 6.65
C PHE A 97 0.91 8.07 7.91
N LEU A 98 -0.36 7.86 8.26
CA LEU A 98 -0.81 6.78 9.12
C LEU A 98 -1.90 6.00 8.39
N ALA A 99 -1.47 5.33 7.32
CA ALA A 99 -2.34 4.64 6.38
C ALA A 99 -1.80 3.25 6.02
N TYR A 100 -2.69 2.30 5.74
CA TYR A 100 -2.33 0.96 5.29
C TYR A 100 -3.51 0.28 4.58
N ALA A 101 -3.25 -0.73 3.75
CA ALA A 101 -4.31 -1.41 3.01
C ALA A 101 -5.39 -1.98 3.95
N GLY A 102 -6.67 -1.67 3.69
CA GLY A 102 -7.79 -2.14 4.50
C GLY A 102 -8.07 -1.34 5.79
N ASN A 103 -7.44 -0.17 5.99
CA ASN A 103 -7.69 0.74 7.11
C ASN A 103 -9.04 1.50 6.96
N SER A 104 -10.13 0.75 7.09
CA SER A 104 -11.53 1.22 7.10
C SER A 104 -11.85 2.15 8.28
N PRO A 105 -13.01 2.84 8.29
CA PRO A 105 -13.39 3.75 9.38
C PRO A 105 -13.37 3.15 10.79
N LEU A 106 -13.62 1.85 10.94
CA LEU A 106 -13.49 1.19 12.25
C LEU A 106 -12.04 1.29 12.75
N TYR A 107 -11.06 0.96 11.91
CA TYR A 107 -9.66 0.95 12.34
C TYR A 107 -9.07 2.36 12.47
N VAL A 108 -9.54 3.32 11.67
CA VAL A 108 -9.21 4.74 11.90
C VAL A 108 -9.74 5.21 13.25
N TYR A 109 -10.93 4.76 13.67
CA TYR A 109 -11.46 5.05 15.00
C TYR A 109 -10.60 4.40 16.11
N LEU A 110 -10.17 3.15 15.93
CA LEU A 110 -9.27 2.48 16.88
C LEU A 110 -7.88 3.14 16.97
N LEU A 111 -7.47 3.88 15.94
CA LEU A 111 -6.19 4.60 15.88
C LEU A 111 -6.18 5.92 16.69
N LEU A 112 -7.33 6.48 17.03
CA LEU A 112 -7.42 7.87 17.50
C LEU A 112 -6.54 8.19 18.72
N GLU A 113 -6.47 7.27 19.69
CA GLU A 113 -5.65 7.44 20.90
C GLU A 113 -4.14 7.48 20.62
N TRP A 114 -3.70 6.92 19.49
CA TRP A 114 -2.31 6.98 19.06
C TRP A 114 -2.06 8.24 18.21
N LEU A 115 -3.07 8.68 17.45
CA LEU A 115 -2.97 9.82 16.55
C LEU A 115 -2.87 11.15 17.30
N PHE A 116 -3.69 11.37 18.34
CA PHE A 116 -3.72 12.67 19.02
C PHE A 116 -2.41 13.06 19.72
N PRO A 117 -1.68 12.14 20.38
CA PRO A 117 -0.35 12.43 20.93
C PRO A 117 0.67 12.94 19.90
N LEU A 118 0.46 12.68 18.60
CA LEU A 118 1.35 13.17 17.52
C LEU A 118 1.14 14.66 17.20
N GLN A 119 0.16 15.31 17.85
CA GLN A 119 -0.16 16.72 17.73
C GLN A 119 -0.41 17.18 16.28
N PRO A 120 -1.35 16.56 15.54
CA PRO A 120 -1.69 17.01 14.19
C PRO A 120 -2.30 18.42 14.20
N ASP A 121 -1.94 19.24 13.23
CA ASP A 121 -2.63 20.51 12.96
C ASP A 121 -3.78 20.32 11.96
N LEU A 122 -3.71 19.27 11.15
CA LEU A 122 -4.79 18.81 10.28
C LEU A 122 -4.68 17.30 10.09
N VAL A 123 -5.82 16.62 10.11
CA VAL A 123 -5.94 15.24 9.63
C VAL A 123 -6.70 15.23 8.32
N VAL A 124 -6.17 14.55 7.31
CA VAL A 124 -6.83 14.39 6.01
C VAL A 124 -7.22 12.93 5.85
N TYR A 125 -8.51 12.69 5.61
CA TYR A 125 -9.08 11.37 5.48
C TYR A 125 -9.80 11.21 4.13
N PRO A 126 -9.09 10.78 3.08
CA PRO A 126 -9.72 10.40 1.82
C PRO A 126 -10.46 9.07 1.99
N ILE A 127 -11.69 9.02 1.46
CA ILE A 127 -12.57 7.86 1.52
C ILE A 127 -13.16 7.54 0.13
N ASN A 128 -13.26 6.25 -0.19
CA ASN A 128 -14.00 5.71 -1.34
C ASN A 128 -14.98 4.63 -0.89
N PHE A 129 -15.82 4.14 -1.81
CA PHE A 129 -16.79 3.05 -1.58
C PHE A 129 -16.16 1.81 -0.93
N ILE A 130 -14.93 1.45 -1.32
CA ILE A 130 -14.22 0.27 -0.83
C ILE A 130 -13.97 0.31 0.68
N ASP A 131 -13.78 1.50 1.26
CA ASP A 131 -13.45 1.69 2.68
C ASP A 131 -14.58 1.31 3.61
N TYR A 132 -15.82 1.39 3.12
CA TYR A 132 -17.01 0.96 3.85
C TYR A 132 -17.22 -0.55 3.83
N ARG A 133 -16.37 -1.30 3.10
CA ARG A 133 -16.41 -2.76 2.99
C ARG A 133 -17.78 -3.35 2.64
N LEU A 134 -18.66 -2.59 1.97
CA LEU A 134 -20.04 -3.00 1.63
C LEU A 134 -20.09 -4.23 0.71
N HIS A 135 -19.01 -4.46 -0.05
CA HIS A 135 -18.86 -5.65 -0.88
C HIS A 135 -18.84 -6.96 -0.06
N ARG A 136 -18.41 -6.91 1.21
CA ARG A 136 -18.34 -8.09 2.10
C ARG A 136 -19.71 -8.67 2.38
N THR A 137 -20.75 -7.84 2.47
CA THR A 137 -22.13 -8.31 2.64
C THR A 137 -22.53 -9.27 1.54
N TYR A 138 -22.19 -8.97 0.29
CA TYR A 138 -22.52 -9.83 -0.86
C TYR A 138 -21.62 -11.05 -1.01
N VAL A 139 -20.42 -11.03 -0.40
CA VAL A 139 -19.55 -12.22 -0.33
C VAL A 139 -20.10 -13.21 0.71
N LEU A 140 -20.50 -12.71 1.88
CA LEU A 140 -21.06 -13.52 2.96
C LEU A 140 -22.48 -14.00 2.67
N PHE A 141 -23.27 -13.13 2.05
CA PHE A 141 -24.68 -13.34 1.73
C PHE A 141 -24.92 -12.99 0.26
N PRO A 142 -24.68 -13.91 -0.69
CA PRO A 142 -24.85 -13.64 -2.11
C PRO A 142 -26.23 -13.09 -2.49
N GLU A 143 -27.30 -13.55 -1.83
CA GLU A 143 -28.67 -13.06 -2.02
C GLU A 143 -29.08 -11.97 -1.01
N GLY A 144 -28.19 -11.61 -0.08
CA GLY A 144 -28.43 -10.61 0.95
C GLY A 144 -28.27 -9.18 0.45
N SER A 145 -28.58 -8.19 1.29
CA SER A 145 -28.48 -6.76 0.99
C SER A 145 -27.85 -6.00 2.16
N ASN A 146 -27.21 -4.86 1.87
CA ASN A 146 -26.68 -3.95 2.88
C ASN A 146 -27.81 -3.29 3.71
N GLU A 147 -29.04 -3.24 3.21
CA GLU A 147 -30.20 -2.75 3.96
C GLU A 147 -30.53 -3.66 5.15
N THR A 148 -30.47 -4.98 4.94
CA THR A 148 -31.03 -5.99 5.86
C THR A 148 -29.99 -6.70 6.72
N VAL A 149 -28.71 -6.68 6.32
CA VAL A 149 -27.64 -7.34 7.08
C VAL A 149 -27.51 -6.74 8.49
N THR A 150 -27.22 -7.61 9.47
CA THR A 150 -27.03 -7.16 10.86
C THR A 150 -25.65 -6.56 11.06
N GLU A 151 -25.58 -5.51 11.87
CA GLU A 151 -24.30 -4.85 12.18
C GLU A 151 -23.35 -5.80 12.92
N THR A 152 -23.86 -6.62 13.84
CA THR A 152 -23.05 -7.61 14.57
C THR A 152 -22.33 -8.56 13.62
N THR A 153 -23.00 -9.03 12.56
CA THR A 153 -22.37 -9.88 11.55
C THR A 153 -21.22 -9.16 10.84
N MET A 154 -21.43 -7.92 10.42
CA MET A 154 -20.42 -7.15 9.71
C MET A 154 -19.23 -6.76 10.60
N VAL A 155 -19.49 -6.44 11.87
CA VAL A 155 -18.44 -6.24 12.87
C VAL A 155 -17.61 -7.51 13.01
N ARG A 156 -18.24 -8.68 13.17
CA ARG A 156 -17.50 -9.95 13.30
C ARG A 156 -16.69 -10.29 12.05
N ASP A 157 -17.21 -10.04 10.85
CA ASP A 157 -16.43 -10.20 9.60
C ASP A 157 -15.16 -9.34 9.63
N ALA A 158 -15.29 -8.08 10.05
CA ALA A 158 -14.19 -7.14 10.20
C ALA A 158 -13.24 -7.42 11.38
N LEU A 159 -13.42 -8.54 12.09
CA LEU A 159 -12.50 -8.99 13.14
C LEU A 159 -11.87 -10.35 12.81
N THR A 160 -12.27 -10.98 11.70
CA THR A 160 -11.71 -12.28 11.31
C THR A 160 -10.25 -12.14 10.89
N PHE A 161 -9.41 -13.05 11.37
CA PHE A 161 -7.98 -13.01 11.11
C PHE A 161 -7.62 -13.06 9.62
N ALA A 162 -8.40 -13.79 8.81
CA ALA A 162 -8.17 -13.91 7.37
C ALA A 162 -8.38 -12.59 6.62
N GLU A 163 -9.30 -11.75 7.09
CA GLU A 163 -9.74 -10.54 6.37
C GLU A 163 -9.30 -9.25 7.05
N ALA A 164 -8.98 -9.31 8.34
CA ALA A 164 -8.76 -8.14 9.19
C ALA A 164 -7.72 -8.39 10.29
N PRO A 165 -6.53 -8.93 10.00
CA PRO A 165 -5.54 -9.22 11.04
C PRO A 165 -5.04 -7.96 11.77
N GLN A 166 -5.23 -6.76 11.22
CA GLN A 166 -4.89 -5.47 11.84
C GLN A 166 -5.56 -5.21 13.19
N SER A 167 -6.79 -5.69 13.43
CA SER A 167 -7.42 -5.50 14.74
C SER A 167 -6.65 -6.26 15.83
N LEU A 168 -6.13 -7.45 15.50
CA LEU A 168 -5.33 -8.25 16.41
C LEU A 168 -3.88 -7.73 16.51
N TRP A 169 -3.27 -7.31 15.41
CA TRP A 169 -1.85 -6.97 15.35
C TRP A 169 -1.52 -5.51 15.63
N ILE A 170 -2.43 -4.58 15.32
CA ILE A 170 -2.21 -3.14 15.48
C ILE A 170 -3.06 -2.57 16.61
N PHE A 171 -4.30 -3.04 16.78
CA PHE A 171 -5.21 -2.43 17.75
C PHE A 171 -5.82 -3.45 18.74
N PRO A 172 -5.05 -4.39 19.33
CA PRO A 172 -5.64 -5.47 20.09
C PRO A 172 -6.40 -4.98 21.33
N TRP A 173 -5.83 -3.98 22.03
CA TRP A 173 -6.45 -3.42 23.24
C TRP A 173 -7.68 -2.58 22.88
N GLU A 174 -7.54 -1.70 21.90
CA GLU A 174 -8.60 -0.81 21.44
C GLU A 174 -9.78 -1.61 20.87
N THR A 175 -9.50 -2.70 20.15
CA THR A 175 -10.52 -3.63 19.66
C THR A 175 -11.26 -4.32 20.81
N LEU A 176 -10.55 -4.80 21.85
CA LEU A 176 -11.19 -5.39 23.02
C LEU A 176 -12.14 -4.43 23.71
N VAL A 177 -11.74 -3.17 23.85
CA VAL A 177 -12.56 -2.13 24.49
C VAL A 177 -13.81 -1.83 23.65
N GLU A 178 -13.65 -1.65 22.34
CA GLU A 178 -14.75 -1.20 21.48
C GLU A 178 -15.74 -2.33 21.12
N VAL A 179 -15.25 -3.54 20.83
CA VAL A 179 -16.08 -4.65 20.31
C VAL A 179 -15.88 -5.98 21.03
N GLY A 180 -15.06 -6.03 22.10
CA GLY A 180 -14.82 -7.26 22.85
C GLY A 180 -16.09 -7.90 23.40
N GLY A 181 -17.13 -7.12 23.66
CA GLY A 181 -18.47 -7.61 24.03
C GLY A 181 -19.07 -8.63 23.05
N LEU A 182 -18.71 -8.57 21.77
CA LEU A 182 -19.20 -9.45 20.70
C LEU A 182 -18.35 -10.72 20.49
N MET A 183 -17.18 -10.77 21.14
CA MET A 183 -16.24 -11.88 21.03
C MET A 183 -16.54 -12.98 22.06
N ASP A 184 -16.26 -14.23 21.69
CA ASP A 184 -16.23 -15.35 22.63
C ASP A 184 -14.99 -15.32 23.53
N TRP A 185 -14.93 -16.22 24.52
CA TRP A 185 -13.81 -16.25 25.47
C TRP A 185 -12.46 -16.53 24.79
N LYS A 186 -12.44 -17.38 23.77
CA LYS A 186 -11.23 -17.74 23.04
C LYS A 186 -10.73 -16.51 22.27
N GLU A 187 -11.59 -15.88 21.47
CA GLU A 187 -11.30 -14.65 20.73
C GLU A 187 -10.79 -13.56 21.68
N ARG A 188 -11.49 -13.29 22.80
CA ARG A 188 -11.04 -12.31 23.80
C ARG A 188 -9.66 -12.62 24.37
N SER A 189 -9.39 -13.90 24.64
CA SER A 189 -8.08 -14.32 25.18
C SER A 189 -6.96 -14.09 24.18
N GLU A 190 -7.18 -14.32 22.88
CA GLU A 190 -6.20 -14.09 21.83
C GLU A 190 -5.86 -12.60 21.72
N TYR A 191 -6.88 -11.73 21.72
CA TYR A 191 -6.66 -10.29 21.72
C TYR A 191 -5.99 -9.80 22.99
N LEU A 192 -6.33 -10.34 24.17
CA LEU A 192 -5.71 -9.96 25.43
C LEU A 192 -4.23 -10.35 25.43
N MET A 193 -3.91 -11.54 24.93
CA MET A 193 -2.52 -11.99 24.78
C MET A 193 -1.75 -11.12 23.79
N SER A 194 -2.38 -10.72 22.67
CA SER A 194 -1.77 -9.78 21.71
C SER A 194 -1.58 -8.37 22.30
N ALA A 195 -2.48 -7.92 23.16
CA ALA A 195 -2.36 -6.64 23.86
C ALA A 195 -1.22 -6.66 24.90
N LEU A 196 -1.06 -7.77 25.62
CA LEU A 196 -0.07 -7.90 26.69
C LEU A 196 1.34 -8.25 26.20
N PHE A 197 1.47 -9.08 25.16
CA PHE A 197 2.74 -9.62 24.70
C PHE A 197 3.04 -9.21 23.25
N ARG A 198 4.09 -8.41 23.08
CA ARG A 198 4.56 -7.90 21.79
C ARG A 198 5.08 -9.02 20.89
N PHE A 199 5.61 -10.10 21.44
CA PHE A 199 5.96 -11.29 20.66
C PHE A 199 4.74 -11.85 19.93
N VAL A 200 3.63 -12.08 20.63
CA VAL A 200 2.39 -12.62 20.04
C VAL A 200 1.91 -11.67 18.94
N ARG A 201 1.94 -10.38 19.25
CA ARG A 201 1.44 -9.32 18.38
C ARG A 201 2.25 -9.13 17.09
N TYR A 202 3.57 -9.26 17.15
CA TYR A 202 4.46 -8.81 16.08
C TYR A 202 5.34 -9.90 15.48
N ARG A 203 5.25 -11.17 15.93
CA ARG A 203 6.08 -12.30 15.47
C ARG A 203 6.19 -12.41 13.94
N GLU A 204 5.10 -12.17 13.21
CA GLU A 204 5.07 -12.32 11.75
C GLU A 204 5.79 -11.18 11.03
N PHE A 205 5.66 -9.96 11.55
CA PHE A 205 6.38 -8.79 11.04
C PHE A 205 7.88 -8.92 11.24
N TYR A 206 8.30 -9.50 12.37
CA TYR A 206 9.71 -9.70 12.67
C TYR A 206 10.38 -10.65 11.70
N LEU A 207 9.80 -11.84 11.52
CA LEU A 207 10.36 -12.82 10.61
C LEU A 207 10.49 -12.24 9.20
N THR A 208 9.47 -11.50 8.76
CA THR A 208 9.47 -10.85 7.45
C THR A 208 10.54 -9.76 7.34
N ASN A 209 10.67 -8.85 8.31
CA ASN A 209 11.66 -7.78 8.27
C ASN A 209 13.10 -8.31 8.30
N TRP A 210 13.39 -9.27 9.19
CA TRP A 210 14.70 -9.90 9.27
C TRP A 210 15.04 -10.67 7.99
N GLN A 211 14.08 -11.39 7.42
CA GLN A 211 14.28 -12.09 6.16
C GLN A 211 14.54 -11.13 5.00
N ASN A 212 13.87 -9.97 4.96
CA ASN A 212 14.13 -8.94 3.94
C ASN A 212 15.53 -8.36 4.08
N ILE A 213 15.94 -7.93 5.27
CA ILE A 213 17.29 -7.42 5.53
C ILE A 213 18.35 -8.46 5.15
N TYR A 214 18.15 -9.72 5.54
CA TYR A 214 19.07 -10.80 5.18
C TYR A 214 19.15 -11.01 3.67
N ASN A 215 18.00 -11.06 2.99
CA ASN A 215 17.94 -11.27 1.55
C ASN A 215 18.56 -10.12 0.74
N HIS A 216 18.39 -8.87 1.18
CA HIS A 216 18.96 -7.71 0.52
C HIS A 216 20.49 -7.65 0.67
N ARG A 217 21.00 -7.98 1.85
CA ARG A 217 22.43 -7.82 2.17
C ARG A 217 23.26 -9.04 1.77
N PHE A 218 22.71 -10.23 1.97
CA PHE A 218 23.44 -11.50 1.83
C PHE A 218 22.80 -12.47 0.82
N GLY A 219 21.51 -12.32 0.53
CA GLY A 219 20.80 -13.17 -0.42
C GLY A 219 20.97 -12.77 -1.89
N ARG A 220 20.31 -13.52 -2.78
CA ARG A 220 20.22 -13.20 -4.22
C ARG A 220 19.24 -12.05 -4.52
N ASN A 221 18.46 -11.66 -3.51
CA ASN A 221 17.39 -10.68 -3.59
C ASN A 221 16.37 -10.88 -4.73
N THR A 222 15.95 -12.12 -4.93
CA THR A 222 15.01 -12.56 -5.97
C THR A 222 13.55 -12.56 -5.49
N SER A 223 13.24 -11.75 -4.47
CA SER A 223 11.91 -11.72 -3.88
C SER A 223 10.86 -11.22 -4.89
N TYR A 224 9.65 -11.76 -4.80
CA TYR A 224 8.54 -11.41 -5.69
C TYR A 224 7.73 -10.20 -5.21
N HIS A 225 8.14 -9.50 -4.13
CA HIS A 225 7.37 -8.42 -3.51
C HIS A 225 7.21 -7.17 -4.39
N ALA A 226 8.21 -6.30 -4.41
CA ALA A 226 8.19 -5.09 -5.23
C ALA A 226 9.62 -4.63 -5.51
N TYR A 227 9.85 -4.13 -6.72
CA TYR A 227 11.11 -3.55 -7.11
C TYR A 227 11.39 -2.28 -6.30
N MET A 228 12.64 -2.12 -5.87
CA MET A 228 13.18 -1.01 -5.10
C MET A 228 14.67 -0.80 -5.45
N GLY A 229 15.06 -1.12 -6.68
CA GLY A 229 16.39 -0.88 -7.22
C GLY A 229 16.52 0.53 -7.77
N VAL A 230 17.59 0.78 -8.51
CA VAL A 230 17.79 2.04 -9.25
C VAL A 230 16.66 2.27 -10.25
N ASP A 231 16.40 3.54 -10.55
CA ASP A 231 15.47 3.89 -11.62
C ASP A 231 16.00 3.40 -12.97
N ILE A 232 15.12 2.76 -13.75
CA ILE A 232 15.39 2.33 -15.12
C ILE A 232 14.77 3.37 -16.05
N PRO A 233 15.56 4.07 -16.89
CA PRO A 233 15.06 5.15 -17.75
C PRO A 233 13.95 4.71 -18.71
N GLU A 234 14.03 3.49 -19.25
CA GLU A 234 13.02 2.90 -20.12
C GLU A 234 11.75 2.47 -19.37
N GLY A 235 11.74 2.58 -18.05
CA GLY A 235 10.67 2.14 -17.18
C GLY A 235 10.88 0.73 -16.66
N ILE A 236 10.30 0.47 -15.48
CA ILE A 236 10.25 -0.85 -14.87
C ILE A 236 8.92 -1.06 -14.16
N SER A 237 8.45 -2.30 -14.19
CA SER A 237 7.22 -2.71 -13.51
C SER A 237 7.41 -2.75 -11.99
N SER A 238 6.30 -2.69 -11.25
CA SER A 238 6.24 -2.88 -9.80
C SER A 238 6.93 -4.16 -9.32
N LEU A 239 6.93 -5.23 -10.13
CA LEU A 239 7.59 -6.50 -9.82
C LEU A 239 9.04 -6.56 -10.33
N GLY A 240 9.53 -5.54 -11.05
CA GLY A 240 10.89 -5.50 -11.56
C GLY A 240 11.04 -6.02 -12.99
N TRP A 241 9.94 -6.18 -13.73
CA TRP A 241 10.00 -6.55 -15.15
C TRP A 241 10.43 -5.36 -16.00
N THR A 242 11.42 -5.60 -16.86
CA THR A 242 11.90 -4.64 -17.87
C THR A 242 11.07 -4.74 -19.15
N GLY A 243 11.26 -3.81 -20.08
CA GLY A 243 10.84 -3.98 -21.47
C GLY A 243 11.88 -4.74 -22.30
N LYS A 244 11.90 -4.50 -23.62
CA LYS A 244 12.97 -5.03 -24.50
C LYS A 244 14.35 -4.49 -24.10
N VAL A 245 14.39 -3.27 -23.58
CA VAL A 245 15.62 -2.58 -23.24
C VAL A 245 15.55 -2.00 -21.85
N PHE A 246 16.65 -2.06 -21.13
CA PHE A 246 16.85 -1.40 -19.85
C PHE A 246 18.28 -0.87 -19.77
N SER A 247 18.42 0.33 -19.23
CA SER A 247 19.71 0.99 -19.07
C SER A 247 19.99 1.24 -17.58
N PHE A 248 21.26 1.10 -17.18
CA PHE A 248 21.67 1.26 -15.79
C PHE A 248 23.13 1.70 -15.68
N GLN A 249 23.49 2.28 -14.53
CA GLN A 249 24.88 2.59 -14.22
C GLN A 249 25.59 1.32 -13.73
N PRO A 250 26.71 0.90 -14.33
CA PRO A 250 27.51 -0.20 -13.80
C PRO A 250 28.02 0.11 -12.39
N THR A 251 28.05 -0.90 -11.54
CA THR A 251 28.70 -0.82 -10.22
C THR A 251 29.76 -1.91 -10.08
N ASP A 252 30.70 -1.72 -9.14
CA ASP A 252 31.84 -2.65 -8.96
C ASP A 252 31.37 -4.08 -8.68
N SER A 253 30.25 -4.23 -7.96
CA SER A 253 29.67 -5.54 -7.66
C SER A 253 29.16 -6.31 -8.88
N MET A 254 28.97 -5.68 -10.04
CA MET A 254 28.49 -6.31 -11.27
C MET A 254 29.58 -6.96 -12.14
N PHE A 255 30.85 -6.68 -11.85
CA PHE A 255 32.00 -7.22 -12.60
C PHE A 255 32.46 -8.58 -12.07
N VAL A 256 33.29 -9.27 -12.86
CA VAL A 256 33.90 -10.55 -12.46
C VAL A 256 34.64 -10.40 -11.13
N GLY A 257 34.31 -11.24 -10.15
CA GLY A 257 34.83 -11.17 -8.79
C GLY A 257 33.87 -10.51 -7.79
N GLY A 258 32.80 -9.86 -8.28
CA GLY A 258 31.71 -9.32 -7.47
C GLY A 258 30.49 -10.25 -7.35
N LYS A 259 29.33 -9.68 -7.01
CA LYS A 259 28.03 -10.36 -6.91
C LYS A 259 27.42 -10.68 -8.28
N GLY A 260 27.88 -10.05 -9.36
CA GLY A 260 27.32 -10.18 -10.70
C GLY A 260 25.91 -9.59 -10.83
N ILE A 261 25.33 -9.72 -12.00
CA ILE A 261 23.96 -9.29 -12.33
C ILE A 261 23.07 -10.53 -12.39
N TRP A 262 22.04 -10.58 -11.55
CA TRP A 262 21.01 -11.60 -11.60
C TRP A 262 19.85 -11.15 -12.48
N LEU A 263 19.36 -12.03 -13.35
CA LEU A 263 18.21 -11.80 -14.23
C LEU A 263 17.29 -13.01 -14.21
N GLU A 264 15.98 -12.83 -14.06
CA GLU A 264 15.03 -13.92 -14.26
C GLU A 264 14.69 -14.05 -15.75
N ILE A 265 14.97 -15.24 -16.31
CA ILE A 265 14.57 -15.61 -17.67
C ILE A 265 13.30 -16.46 -17.56
N THR A 266 12.19 -15.98 -18.12
CA THR A 266 10.94 -16.76 -18.10
C THR A 266 10.93 -17.83 -19.19
N PRO A 267 10.16 -18.92 -19.03
CA PRO A 267 9.93 -19.86 -20.12
C PRO A 267 9.31 -19.20 -21.36
N PHE A 268 8.50 -18.15 -21.17
CA PHE A 268 7.80 -17.44 -22.24
C PHE A 268 8.75 -16.61 -23.12
N LEU A 269 9.81 -16.05 -22.52
CA LEU A 269 10.86 -15.35 -23.26
C LEU A 269 11.67 -16.30 -24.17
N LEU A 270 11.65 -17.60 -23.88
CA LEU A 270 12.37 -18.65 -24.61
C LEU A 270 11.47 -19.43 -25.59
N ARG A 271 10.19 -19.06 -25.74
CA ARG A 271 9.20 -19.80 -26.55
C ARG A 271 9.65 -20.00 -28.01
N GLU A 272 10.30 -19.00 -28.58
CA GLU A 272 10.80 -19.02 -29.97
C GLU A 272 12.29 -19.38 -30.04
N GLY A 273 12.81 -20.11 -29.05
CA GLY A 273 14.24 -20.46 -28.94
C GLY A 273 15.05 -19.47 -28.09
N PRO A 274 16.40 -19.61 -28.09
CA PRO A 274 17.28 -18.85 -27.20
C PRO A 274 17.08 -17.32 -27.30
N VAL A 275 17.30 -16.64 -26.17
CA VAL A 275 17.24 -15.17 -26.09
C VAL A 275 18.65 -14.62 -25.84
N ASN A 276 19.05 -13.66 -26.67
CA ASN A 276 20.28 -12.90 -26.52
C ASN A 276 20.01 -11.61 -25.74
N LEU A 277 20.91 -11.26 -24.84
CA LEU A 277 21.02 -9.96 -24.19
C LEU A 277 22.32 -9.29 -24.66
N GLU A 278 22.19 -8.19 -25.40
CA GLU A 278 23.31 -7.39 -25.86
C GLU A 278 23.50 -6.18 -24.94
N ILE A 279 24.68 -6.05 -24.34
CA ILE A 279 25.02 -4.94 -23.44
C ILE A 279 26.04 -4.06 -24.14
N LYS A 280 25.74 -2.76 -24.26
CA LYS A 280 26.57 -1.76 -24.94
C LYS A 280 26.88 -0.58 -24.03
N SER A 281 28.09 -0.03 -24.15
CA SER A 281 28.42 1.29 -23.64
C SER A 281 27.67 2.37 -24.43
N LYS A 282 27.44 3.53 -23.80
CA LYS A 282 26.78 4.68 -24.45
C LYS A 282 27.43 5.10 -25.77
N ASP A 283 28.76 4.98 -25.86
CA ASP A 283 29.54 5.30 -27.06
C ASP A 283 29.66 4.14 -28.07
N GLY A 284 29.07 2.98 -27.76
CA GLY A 284 29.09 1.78 -28.59
C GLY A 284 30.45 1.08 -28.70
N ARG A 285 31.51 1.56 -28.04
CA ARG A 285 32.87 0.99 -28.14
C ARG A 285 32.98 -0.36 -27.45
N ASN A 286 32.24 -0.56 -26.36
CA ASN A 286 32.21 -1.80 -25.62
C ASN A 286 30.87 -2.50 -25.85
N SER A 287 30.90 -3.76 -26.28
CA SER A 287 29.71 -4.61 -26.41
C SER A 287 29.98 -6.02 -25.88
N GLN A 288 29.03 -6.61 -25.16
CA GLN A 288 29.02 -8.05 -24.85
C GLN A 288 27.64 -8.64 -25.11
N THR A 289 27.59 -9.93 -25.42
CA THR A 289 26.35 -10.64 -25.66
C THR A 289 26.28 -11.87 -24.77
N GLU A 290 25.21 -12.00 -24.01
CA GLU A 290 24.88 -13.18 -23.21
C GLU A 290 23.74 -13.93 -23.90
N THR A 291 23.82 -15.26 -24.00
CA THR A 291 22.78 -16.10 -24.62
C THR A 291 22.18 -17.02 -23.58
N PHE A 292 20.85 -17.02 -23.45
CA PHE A 292 20.13 -17.83 -22.48
C PHE A 292 19.32 -18.95 -23.18
N HIS A 293 19.53 -20.18 -22.72
CA HIS A 293 18.89 -21.39 -23.27
C HIS A 293 17.88 -22.06 -22.32
N SER A 294 17.79 -21.60 -21.07
CA SER A 294 16.92 -22.20 -20.06
C SER A 294 16.34 -21.14 -19.12
N PRO A 295 15.14 -21.38 -18.58
CA PRO A 295 14.49 -20.43 -17.68
C PRO A 295 15.15 -20.39 -16.29
N GLY A 296 14.68 -19.46 -15.45
CA GLY A 296 15.10 -19.25 -14.08
C GLY A 296 16.06 -18.08 -13.91
N TRP A 297 16.52 -17.89 -12.68
CA TRP A 297 17.49 -16.86 -12.33
C TRP A 297 18.88 -17.20 -12.87
N LYS A 298 19.41 -16.34 -13.74
CA LYS A 298 20.74 -16.45 -14.36
C LYS A 298 21.62 -15.32 -13.87
N GLN A 299 22.87 -15.66 -13.57
CA GLN A 299 23.88 -14.69 -13.18
C GLN A 299 24.78 -14.41 -14.37
N ILE A 300 25.03 -13.14 -14.67
CA ILE A 300 25.98 -12.68 -15.67
C ILE A 300 26.96 -11.69 -15.05
N PHE A 301 28.07 -11.42 -15.74
CA PHE A 301 29.08 -10.49 -15.28
C PHE A 301 29.43 -9.50 -16.38
N LEU A 302 29.60 -8.23 -16.01
CA LEU A 302 30.15 -7.25 -16.94
C LEU A 302 31.63 -7.52 -17.19
N GLN A 303 32.03 -7.48 -18.46
CA GLN A 303 33.43 -7.61 -18.86
C GLN A 303 34.23 -6.40 -18.36
N LYS A 304 35.51 -6.60 -18.04
CA LYS A 304 36.39 -5.53 -17.51
C LYS A 304 36.45 -4.28 -18.39
N LYS A 305 36.24 -4.42 -19.70
CA LYS A 305 36.19 -3.28 -20.64
C LYS A 305 35.09 -2.25 -20.31
N PHE A 306 34.06 -2.66 -19.58
CA PHE A 306 33.02 -1.74 -19.11
C PHE A 306 33.43 -0.93 -17.87
N GLN A 307 34.54 -1.26 -17.19
CA GLN A 307 35.02 -0.50 -16.02
C GLN A 307 35.52 0.90 -16.40
N SER A 308 36.05 1.05 -17.61
CA SER A 308 36.47 2.35 -18.15
C SER A 308 35.33 3.10 -18.85
N THR A 309 34.11 2.55 -18.86
CA THR A 309 32.95 3.21 -19.46
C THR A 309 32.39 4.22 -18.48
N GLU A 310 32.48 5.50 -18.82
CA GLU A 310 31.76 6.53 -18.08
C GLU A 310 30.26 6.51 -18.42
N GLY A 311 29.44 6.49 -17.37
CA GLY A 311 27.99 6.62 -17.48
C GLY A 311 27.22 5.31 -17.72
N ILE A 312 25.98 5.48 -18.17
CA ILE A 312 24.96 4.45 -18.29
C ILE A 312 25.30 3.46 -19.43
N ILE A 313 25.14 2.17 -19.16
CA ILE A 313 25.17 1.10 -20.16
C ILE A 313 23.75 0.69 -20.55
N ARG A 314 23.58 0.24 -21.79
CA ARG A 314 22.30 -0.17 -22.37
C ARG A 314 22.29 -1.68 -22.59
N ALA A 315 21.27 -2.37 -22.07
CA ALA A 315 21.08 -3.80 -22.23
C ALA A 315 19.81 -4.10 -23.04
N GLU A 316 19.95 -4.67 -24.23
CA GLU A 316 18.86 -4.97 -25.17
C GLU A 316 18.65 -6.47 -25.34
N LEU A 317 17.42 -6.91 -25.13
CA LEU A 317 16.99 -8.28 -25.39
C LEU A 317 16.60 -8.45 -26.86
N SER A 318 16.98 -9.58 -27.44
CA SER A 318 16.52 -9.98 -28.78
C SER A 318 15.01 -10.22 -28.86
N LYS A 319 14.35 -10.52 -27.74
CA LYS A 319 12.92 -10.88 -27.66
C LYS A 319 12.25 -10.26 -26.44
N ILE A 320 10.93 -10.25 -26.45
CA ILE A 320 10.05 -9.91 -25.33
C ILE A 320 8.99 -11.02 -25.19
N TRP A 321 8.22 -10.97 -24.11
CA TRP A 321 7.05 -11.82 -23.88
C TRP A 321 5.89 -10.99 -23.35
N TYR A 322 4.69 -11.57 -23.32
CA TYR A 322 3.48 -10.90 -22.84
C TYR A 322 2.80 -11.72 -21.74
N ALA A 323 2.43 -11.06 -20.64
CA ALA A 323 1.81 -11.72 -19.49
C ALA A 323 0.47 -12.38 -19.82
N HIS A 324 -0.31 -11.81 -20.73
CA HIS A 324 -1.60 -12.37 -21.11
C HIS A 324 -1.53 -13.66 -21.94
N GLU A 325 -0.36 -13.97 -22.49
CA GLU A 325 -0.08 -15.21 -23.22
C GLU A 325 0.63 -16.26 -22.35
N ALA A 326 0.86 -15.93 -21.07
CA ALA A 326 1.60 -16.75 -20.14
C ALA A 326 0.69 -17.74 -19.37
N ALA A 327 1.26 -18.43 -18.40
CA ALA A 327 0.58 -19.40 -17.55
C ALA A 327 1.13 -19.38 -16.12
N GLY A 328 0.36 -19.90 -15.17
CA GLY A 328 0.73 -19.96 -13.76
C GLY A 328 0.96 -18.57 -13.17
N ALA A 329 2.02 -18.42 -12.39
CA ALA A 329 2.34 -17.17 -11.68
C ALA A 329 2.69 -15.98 -12.60
N TYR A 330 2.91 -16.22 -13.91
CA TYR A 330 3.24 -15.18 -14.88
C TYR A 330 2.01 -14.69 -15.67
N LEU A 331 0.87 -15.36 -15.54
CA LEU A 331 -0.35 -14.98 -16.23
C LEU A 331 -0.94 -13.73 -15.58
N ASP A 332 -0.98 -12.64 -16.33
CA ASP A 332 -1.74 -11.44 -15.97
C ASP A 332 -2.34 -10.78 -17.21
N TYR A 333 -3.46 -10.08 -17.02
CA TYR A 333 -4.27 -9.57 -18.12
C TYR A 333 -3.85 -8.15 -18.44
N HIS A 334 -2.66 -8.01 -19.03
CA HIS A 334 -2.17 -6.76 -19.60
C HIS A 334 -1.37 -7.00 -20.87
N ARG A 335 -1.27 -5.96 -21.70
CA ARG A 335 -0.61 -5.98 -23.01
C ARG A 335 0.82 -5.43 -23.00
N ASP A 336 1.32 -5.04 -21.83
CA ASP A 336 2.66 -4.48 -21.69
C ASP A 336 3.72 -5.50 -22.15
N PRO A 337 4.71 -5.07 -22.96
CA PRO A 337 5.82 -5.91 -23.37
C PRO A 337 6.79 -6.14 -22.22
N MET A 338 7.13 -7.40 -21.96
CA MET A 338 7.96 -7.81 -20.82
C MET A 338 9.28 -8.42 -21.29
N GLY A 339 10.37 -8.05 -20.65
CA GLY A 339 11.70 -8.60 -20.84
C GLY A 339 12.09 -9.52 -19.68
N VAL A 340 13.31 -9.34 -19.19
CA VAL A 340 13.79 -10.02 -17.98
C VAL A 340 13.28 -9.30 -16.74
N ARG A 341 13.25 -10.01 -15.61
CA ARG A 341 13.04 -9.38 -14.30
C ARG A 341 14.37 -9.14 -13.60
N LEU A 342 14.46 -7.96 -12.98
CA LEU A 342 15.58 -7.55 -12.15
C LEU A 342 15.31 -7.88 -10.66
N PRO A 343 16.37 -8.14 -9.87
CA PRO A 343 16.30 -8.29 -8.42
C PRO A 343 15.70 -7.04 -7.75
N GLN A 344 15.16 -7.21 -6.55
CA GLN A 344 14.45 -6.15 -5.86
C GLN A 344 15.30 -4.90 -5.58
N THR A 345 16.60 -5.02 -5.27
CA THR A 345 17.53 -3.89 -5.06
C THR A 345 18.57 -3.76 -6.18
N PHE A 346 18.19 -4.09 -7.42
CA PHE A 346 19.10 -4.03 -8.57
C PHE A 346 19.80 -2.67 -8.68
N GLY A 347 21.10 -2.69 -8.99
CA GLY A 347 21.90 -1.48 -9.22
C GLY A 347 22.27 -0.69 -7.96
N LEU A 348 21.88 -1.15 -6.77
CA LEU A 348 22.21 -0.50 -5.51
C LEU A 348 23.38 -1.19 -4.81
N GLU A 349 24.35 -0.40 -4.34
CA GLU A 349 25.40 -0.89 -3.44
C GLU A 349 24.85 -1.10 -2.02
N GLU A 350 23.93 -0.24 -1.57
CA GLU A 350 23.21 -0.38 -0.31
C GLU A 350 21.69 -0.30 -0.53
N PRO A 351 20.87 -1.14 0.13
CA PRO A 351 19.41 -1.07 0.02
C PRO A 351 18.85 0.27 0.47
N LEU A 352 17.85 0.78 -0.24
CA LEU A 352 17.12 1.98 0.17
C LEU A 352 16.35 1.75 1.47
N GLN A 353 16.26 2.80 2.28
CA GLN A 353 15.54 2.80 3.55
C GLN A 353 14.43 3.86 3.53
N GLY A 354 13.40 3.69 4.35
CA GLY A 354 12.37 4.72 4.53
C GLY A 354 11.45 4.94 3.33
N GLN A 355 11.30 3.94 2.45
CA GLN A 355 10.55 4.05 1.19
C GLN A 355 9.07 3.67 1.33
N GLN A 356 8.61 3.30 2.52
CA GLN A 356 7.28 2.71 2.74
C GLN A 356 6.09 3.54 2.23
N TYR A 357 6.22 4.87 2.19
CA TYR A 357 5.20 5.80 1.71
C TYR A 357 5.68 6.70 0.56
N ILE A 358 6.79 6.35 -0.08
CA ILE A 358 7.28 7.06 -1.26
C ILE A 358 6.88 6.23 -2.47
N ARG A 359 5.83 6.66 -3.17
CA ARG A 359 5.38 5.96 -4.37
C ARG A 359 6.39 6.16 -5.50
N PRO A 360 6.94 5.09 -6.10
CA PRO A 360 7.80 5.18 -7.27
C PRO A 360 6.99 5.21 -8.57
N LYS A 361 7.59 5.71 -9.65
CA LYS A 361 7.05 5.61 -11.01
C LYS A 361 7.20 4.17 -11.50
N ARG A 362 6.11 3.56 -11.98
CA ARG A 362 6.12 2.19 -12.53
C ARG A 362 5.47 2.12 -13.89
N THR A 363 5.91 1.21 -14.76
CA THR A 363 5.38 1.10 -16.15
C THR A 363 3.88 0.88 -16.18
N GLU A 364 3.33 0.18 -15.18
CA GLU A 364 1.89 -0.04 -15.07
C GLU A 364 1.09 1.27 -14.87
N ASP A 365 1.71 2.34 -14.37
CA ASP A 365 1.06 3.64 -14.18
C ASP A 365 0.88 4.42 -15.49
N PHE A 366 1.76 4.19 -16.48
CA PHE A 366 1.79 4.97 -17.72
C PHE A 366 1.03 4.31 -18.88
N ARG A 367 0.56 3.07 -18.70
CA ARG A 367 -0.07 2.28 -19.78
C ARG A 367 -1.35 2.86 -20.37
N PHE A 368 -2.02 3.77 -19.66
CA PHE A 368 -3.28 4.37 -20.10
C PHE A 368 -3.09 5.75 -20.75
N ILE A 369 -1.87 6.29 -20.76
CA ILE A 369 -1.59 7.59 -21.34
C ILE A 369 -1.91 7.57 -22.84
N GLY A 370 -2.76 8.51 -23.26
CA GLY A 370 -3.18 8.64 -24.66
C GLY A 370 -4.18 7.57 -25.10
N MET A 371 -4.64 6.69 -24.21
CA MET A 371 -5.64 5.66 -24.53
C MET A 371 -7.03 6.30 -24.67
N PRO A 372 -7.72 6.15 -25.82
CA PRO A 372 -9.08 6.64 -26.00
C PRO A 372 -10.07 5.98 -25.03
N ASP A 373 -11.12 6.70 -24.63
CA ASP A 373 -12.10 6.23 -23.63
C ASP A 373 -12.68 4.84 -23.96
N LYS A 374 -13.11 4.61 -25.21
CA LYS A 374 -13.64 3.30 -25.65
C LYS A 374 -12.62 2.17 -25.52
N GLU A 375 -11.35 2.47 -25.81
CA GLU A 375 -10.28 1.50 -25.65
C GLU A 375 -10.05 1.21 -24.17
N TYR A 376 -9.98 2.25 -23.33
CA TYR A 376 -9.82 2.13 -21.89
C TYR A 376 -10.95 1.31 -21.26
N GLU A 377 -12.21 1.57 -21.60
CA GLU A 377 -13.36 0.81 -21.08
C GLU A 377 -13.24 -0.69 -21.40
N SER A 378 -12.91 -1.01 -22.65
CA SER A 378 -12.71 -2.41 -23.07
C SER A 378 -11.53 -3.06 -22.34
N TYR A 379 -10.45 -2.30 -22.14
CA TYR A 379 -9.24 -2.77 -21.49
C TYR A 379 -9.41 -2.91 -19.97
N PHE A 380 -10.18 -2.02 -19.34
CA PHE A 380 -10.57 -2.08 -17.93
C PHE A 380 -11.32 -3.38 -17.64
N ALA A 381 -12.35 -3.69 -18.44
CA ALA A 381 -13.11 -4.93 -18.30
C ALA A 381 -12.21 -6.16 -18.49
N TYR A 382 -11.35 -6.14 -19.52
CA TYR A 382 -10.38 -7.18 -19.77
C TYR A 382 -9.42 -7.40 -18.59
N ARG A 383 -8.82 -6.34 -18.03
CA ARG A 383 -7.84 -6.45 -16.94
C ARG A 383 -8.45 -6.94 -15.63
N LEU A 384 -9.61 -6.41 -15.27
CA LEU A 384 -10.11 -6.47 -13.90
C LEU A 384 -11.26 -7.46 -13.71
N LEU A 385 -12.00 -7.78 -14.78
CA LEU A 385 -13.24 -8.56 -14.69
C LEU A 385 -13.19 -9.90 -15.43
N GLN A 386 -12.24 -10.08 -16.36
CA GLN A 386 -12.11 -11.33 -17.11
C GLN A 386 -11.09 -12.30 -16.50
N GLY A 387 -11.31 -13.59 -16.76
CA GLY A 387 -10.37 -14.66 -16.42
C GLY A 387 -10.35 -15.03 -14.94
N LEU A 388 -11.43 -14.79 -14.19
CA LEU A 388 -11.54 -15.12 -12.76
C LEU A 388 -11.21 -16.59 -12.49
N GLU A 389 -11.62 -17.49 -13.38
CA GLU A 389 -11.34 -18.93 -13.32
C GLU A 389 -9.85 -19.27 -13.39
N LYS A 390 -9.03 -18.38 -13.95
CA LYS A 390 -7.57 -18.51 -14.06
C LYS A 390 -6.81 -17.62 -13.07
N ARG A 391 -7.49 -16.65 -12.44
CA ARG A 391 -6.92 -15.64 -11.54
C ARG A 391 -7.77 -15.54 -10.27
N PRO A 392 -7.70 -16.53 -9.36
CA PRO A 392 -8.51 -16.49 -8.13
C PRO A 392 -8.28 -15.22 -7.29
N GLY A 393 -7.10 -14.60 -7.40
CA GLY A 393 -6.76 -13.35 -6.71
C GLY A 393 -7.58 -12.12 -7.12
N ILE A 394 -8.30 -12.13 -8.26
CA ILE A 394 -9.20 -11.02 -8.63
C ILE A 394 -10.63 -11.18 -8.12
N GLY A 395 -10.92 -12.23 -7.33
CA GLY A 395 -12.27 -12.48 -6.82
C GLY A 395 -12.87 -11.29 -6.07
N TYR A 396 -12.04 -10.53 -5.34
CA TYR A 396 -12.51 -9.33 -4.65
C TYR A 396 -12.93 -8.20 -5.61
N LEU A 397 -12.27 -8.06 -6.77
CA LEU A 397 -12.59 -7.05 -7.78
C LEU A 397 -13.96 -7.32 -8.42
N VAL A 398 -14.24 -8.60 -8.70
CA VAL A 398 -15.55 -9.04 -9.21
C VAL A 398 -16.63 -8.86 -8.14
N ALA A 399 -16.32 -9.16 -6.88
CA ALA A 399 -17.25 -8.90 -5.77
C ALA A 399 -17.54 -7.40 -5.61
N LEU A 400 -16.53 -6.54 -5.78
CA LEU A 400 -16.66 -5.09 -5.70
C LEU A 400 -17.51 -4.53 -6.85
N GLU A 401 -17.30 -5.02 -8.09
CA GLU A 401 -18.13 -4.67 -9.24
C GLU A 401 -19.61 -4.97 -8.98
N ARG A 402 -19.91 -6.20 -8.54
CA ARG A 402 -21.27 -6.63 -8.20
C ARG A 402 -21.86 -5.78 -7.09
N ALA A 403 -21.08 -5.48 -6.05
CA ALA A 403 -21.51 -4.67 -4.93
C ALA A 403 -21.94 -3.26 -5.37
N LYS A 404 -21.10 -2.60 -6.18
CA LYS A 404 -21.39 -1.26 -6.70
C LYS A 404 -22.60 -1.22 -7.62
N LYS A 405 -22.83 -2.26 -8.44
CA LYS A 405 -24.03 -2.33 -9.28
C LYS A 405 -25.29 -2.55 -8.46
N ARG A 406 -25.23 -3.41 -7.44
CA ARG A 406 -26.39 -3.75 -6.59
C ARG A 406 -26.79 -2.63 -5.65
N ILE A 407 -25.82 -1.93 -5.07
CA ILE A 407 -26.09 -0.86 -4.10
C ILE A 407 -26.90 0.29 -4.72
N ALA A 408 -26.87 0.43 -6.05
CA ALA A 408 -27.64 1.45 -6.77
C ALA A 408 -29.15 1.30 -6.59
N ASP A 409 -29.63 0.08 -6.34
CA ASP A 409 -31.05 -0.24 -6.15
C ASP A 409 -31.43 -0.38 -4.66
N GLU A 410 -30.49 -0.12 -3.74
CA GLU A 410 -30.68 -0.23 -2.30
C GLU A 410 -30.82 1.16 -1.65
N SER A 411 -31.41 1.19 -0.46
CA SER A 411 -31.56 2.38 0.38
C SER A 411 -30.28 2.63 1.17
N PHE A 412 -29.88 3.89 1.28
CA PHE A 412 -28.74 4.23 2.11
C PHE A 412 -29.04 3.98 3.59
N ARG A 413 -28.14 3.26 4.25
CA ARG A 413 -28.20 2.97 5.68
C ARG A 413 -26.85 3.34 6.31
N PRO A 414 -26.76 4.36 7.19
CA PRO A 414 -25.50 4.75 7.83
C PRO A 414 -25.15 3.85 9.02
N TYR A 415 -24.98 2.55 8.77
CA TYR A 415 -24.62 1.57 9.80
C TYR A 415 -23.12 1.22 9.76
N PHE A 416 -22.63 0.54 10.80
CA PHE A 416 -21.27 0.00 10.88
C PHE A 416 -20.17 1.05 10.62
N HIS A 417 -19.45 0.95 9.49
CA HIS A 417 -18.35 1.87 9.18
C HIS A 417 -18.79 3.33 9.09
N PHE A 418 -20.01 3.61 8.64
CA PHE A 418 -20.55 4.96 8.67
C PHE A 418 -20.68 5.46 10.12
N ARG A 419 -21.21 4.64 11.04
CA ARG A 419 -21.28 4.99 12.47
C ARG A 419 -19.90 5.34 13.05
N TYR A 420 -18.85 4.62 12.65
CA TYR A 420 -17.48 4.95 13.06
C TYR A 420 -16.99 6.27 12.46
N LEU A 421 -17.34 6.59 11.22
CA LEU A 421 -17.03 7.89 10.63
C LEU A 421 -17.70 9.05 11.39
N LYS A 422 -18.93 8.85 11.87
CA LYS A 422 -19.60 9.80 12.78
C LYS A 422 -18.85 9.94 14.10
N LYS A 423 -18.51 8.84 14.77
CA LYS A 423 -17.73 8.86 16.03
C LYS A 423 -16.38 9.57 15.85
N ILE A 424 -15.69 9.33 14.73
CA ILE A 424 -14.43 10.01 14.38
C ILE A 424 -14.68 11.52 14.32
N SER A 425 -15.65 11.95 13.50
CA SER A 425 -15.97 13.36 13.31
C SER A 425 -16.31 14.07 14.63
N GLU A 426 -17.16 13.46 15.46
CA GLU A 426 -17.51 13.96 16.79
C GLU A 426 -16.29 14.07 17.73
N THR A 427 -15.36 13.11 17.65
CA THR A 427 -14.14 13.12 18.49
C THR A 427 -13.18 14.24 18.07
N PHE A 428 -13.02 14.49 16.77
CA PHE A 428 -12.19 15.60 16.26
C PHE A 428 -12.79 16.96 16.63
N GLU A 429 -14.12 17.11 16.50
CA GLU A 429 -14.84 18.30 16.92
C GLU A 429 -14.66 18.57 18.42
N ALA A 430 -14.86 17.55 19.27
CA ALA A 430 -14.71 17.68 20.71
C ALA A 430 -13.28 18.02 21.16
N LYS A 431 -12.27 17.58 20.41
CA LYS A 431 -10.85 17.89 20.67
C LYS A 431 -10.38 19.19 20.01
N ASN A 432 -11.23 19.87 19.23
CA ASN A 432 -10.89 21.06 18.44
C ASN A 432 -9.72 20.83 17.46
N ILE A 433 -9.58 19.61 16.93
CA ILE A 433 -8.54 19.27 15.95
C ILE A 433 -9.17 19.28 14.55
N PRO A 434 -8.60 20.00 13.58
CA PRO A 434 -9.12 20.01 12.21
C PRO A 434 -9.09 18.62 11.54
N LEU A 435 -10.21 18.24 10.94
CA LEU A 435 -10.37 17.04 10.12
C LEU A 435 -10.95 17.41 8.76
N LEU A 436 -10.26 17.01 7.69
CA LEU A 436 -10.74 17.12 6.32
C LEU A 436 -11.12 15.72 5.81
N ILE A 437 -12.42 15.47 5.66
CA ILE A 437 -12.95 14.25 5.03
C ILE A 437 -13.12 14.53 3.53
N ILE A 438 -12.57 13.67 2.69
CA ILE A 438 -12.64 13.83 1.23
C ILE A 438 -13.36 12.62 0.64
N ASN A 439 -14.52 12.83 0.00
CA ASN A 439 -15.06 11.83 -0.93
C ASN A 439 -14.16 11.84 -2.17
N ASN A 440 -13.22 10.90 -2.16
CA ASN A 440 -12.07 10.90 -3.04
C ASN A 440 -12.48 10.46 -4.46
N PRO A 441 -11.77 10.91 -5.52
CA PRO A 441 -12.08 10.48 -6.87
C PRO A 441 -12.23 8.97 -6.99
N GLU A 442 -13.19 8.55 -7.81
CA GLU A 442 -13.40 7.16 -8.18
C GLU A 442 -13.38 7.03 -9.70
N ASN A 443 -12.96 5.88 -10.22
CA ASN A 443 -12.96 5.65 -11.66
C ASN A 443 -14.36 5.92 -12.24
N PRO A 444 -14.52 6.82 -13.23
CA PRO A 444 -15.82 7.17 -13.82
C PRO A 444 -16.62 5.96 -14.29
N ILE A 445 -15.96 4.89 -14.78
CA ILE A 445 -16.64 3.65 -15.17
C ILE A 445 -17.40 3.07 -13.97
N SER A 446 -16.72 2.89 -12.83
CA SER A 446 -17.36 2.26 -11.68
C SER A 446 -18.30 3.17 -10.91
N LEU A 447 -17.98 4.47 -10.87
CA LEU A 447 -18.83 5.48 -10.25
C LEU A 447 -20.19 5.54 -10.97
N SER A 448 -20.18 5.49 -12.31
CA SER A 448 -21.40 5.53 -13.15
C SER A 448 -22.44 4.46 -12.81
N TRP A 449 -22.03 3.34 -12.21
CA TRP A 449 -22.94 2.25 -11.85
C TRP A 449 -23.90 2.61 -10.74
N TYR A 450 -23.58 3.59 -9.89
CA TYR A 450 -24.39 3.94 -8.74
C TYR A 450 -24.47 5.44 -8.45
N GLU A 451 -23.71 6.30 -9.12
CA GLU A 451 -23.69 7.75 -8.85
C GLU A 451 -25.08 8.42 -8.93
N ARG A 452 -25.97 7.87 -9.77
CA ARG A 452 -27.32 8.42 -10.02
C ARG A 452 -28.39 7.82 -9.10
N SER A 453 -28.00 6.89 -8.23
CA SER A 453 -28.93 6.23 -7.30
C SER A 453 -29.38 7.14 -6.17
N SER A 454 -30.51 6.80 -5.54
CA SER A 454 -30.88 7.37 -4.24
C SER A 454 -29.81 7.09 -3.19
N TRP A 455 -29.22 5.90 -3.21
CA TRP A 455 -28.17 5.50 -2.29
C TRP A 455 -27.01 6.49 -2.25
N TYR A 456 -26.47 6.85 -3.43
CA TYR A 456 -25.30 7.73 -3.51
C TYR A 456 -25.60 9.16 -3.07
N ARG A 457 -26.77 9.68 -3.46
CA ARG A 457 -27.22 11.00 -3.00
C ARG A 457 -27.34 11.05 -1.48
N ASP A 458 -27.96 10.03 -0.88
CA ASP A 458 -28.19 9.97 0.56
C ASP A 458 -26.88 9.71 1.33
N HIS A 459 -25.95 8.96 0.73
CA HIS A 459 -24.57 8.80 1.21
C HIS A 459 -23.82 10.14 1.26
N LEU A 460 -23.86 10.94 0.19
CA LEU A 460 -23.25 12.27 0.18
C LEU A 460 -23.93 13.22 1.18
N ALA A 461 -25.26 13.17 1.28
CA ALA A 461 -25.99 13.94 2.28
C ALA A 461 -25.54 13.57 3.69
N TYR A 462 -25.36 12.28 3.97
CA TYR A 462 -24.81 11.80 5.23
C TYR A 462 -23.41 12.34 5.50
N LEU A 463 -22.48 12.29 4.54
CA LEU A 463 -21.13 12.85 4.71
C LEU A 463 -21.15 14.36 4.97
N GLN A 464 -22.03 15.10 4.30
CA GLN A 464 -22.24 16.53 4.53
C GLN A 464 -22.67 16.82 5.98
N THR A 465 -23.47 15.93 6.59
CA THR A 465 -23.94 16.09 7.99
C THR A 465 -22.83 15.92 9.03
N LEU A 466 -21.69 15.36 8.65
CA LEU A 466 -20.55 15.18 9.56
C LEU A 466 -19.76 16.47 9.79
N GLN A 467 -20.01 17.50 8.99
CA GLN A 467 -19.30 18.77 9.11
C GLN A 467 -19.65 19.51 10.41
N GLY A 468 -18.65 20.21 10.93
CA GLY A 468 -18.73 21.02 12.14
C GLY A 468 -17.79 22.22 12.02
N LYS A 469 -17.41 22.80 13.15
CA LYS A 469 -16.46 23.91 13.18
C LYS A 469 -15.04 23.44 12.86
N HIS A 470 -14.70 22.21 13.24
CA HIS A 470 -13.39 21.59 13.07
C HIS A 470 -13.40 20.44 12.06
N VAL A 471 -14.57 19.96 11.65
CA VAL A 471 -14.70 18.93 10.60
C VAL A 471 -15.21 19.55 9.29
N ARG A 472 -14.47 19.35 8.20
CA ARG A 472 -14.88 19.76 6.85
C ARG A 472 -15.02 18.55 5.94
N PHE A 473 -16.00 18.60 5.05
CA PHE A 473 -16.22 17.60 4.02
C PHE A 473 -16.04 18.26 2.64
N VAL A 474 -15.37 17.55 1.73
CA VAL A 474 -15.24 17.95 0.33
C VAL A 474 -15.52 16.75 -0.57
N ASP A 475 -16.31 16.98 -1.62
CA ASP A 475 -16.59 15.98 -2.64
C ASP A 475 -15.75 16.22 -3.90
N LEU A 476 -14.81 15.31 -4.17
CA LEU A 476 -13.89 15.36 -5.32
C LEU A 476 -14.11 14.19 -6.29
N LYS A 477 -15.25 13.47 -6.21
CA LYS A 477 -15.51 12.23 -6.97
C LYS A 477 -15.15 12.26 -8.45
N GLY A 478 -15.33 13.42 -9.11
CA GLY A 478 -15.16 13.61 -10.56
C GLY A 478 -13.93 14.42 -10.95
N ALA A 479 -12.96 14.61 -10.06
CA ALA A 479 -11.80 15.45 -10.33
C ALA A 479 -10.77 14.83 -11.29
N LEU A 480 -10.91 13.53 -11.61
CA LEU A 480 -9.99 12.79 -12.48
C LEU A 480 -10.70 12.07 -13.62
N PRO A 481 -10.06 11.98 -14.81
CA PRO A 481 -10.55 11.14 -15.91
C PRO A 481 -10.28 9.65 -15.65
N MET A 482 -10.91 8.75 -16.40
CA MET A 482 -10.79 7.30 -16.19
C MET A 482 -9.37 6.75 -16.34
N GLN A 483 -8.58 7.32 -17.25
CA GLN A 483 -7.18 6.94 -17.49
C GLN A 483 -6.26 7.26 -16.31
N ALA A 484 -6.70 8.10 -15.38
CA ALA A 484 -5.96 8.40 -14.16
C ALA A 484 -6.03 7.27 -13.12
N PHE A 485 -6.80 6.21 -13.36
CA PHE A 485 -6.99 5.10 -12.41
C PHE A 485 -6.42 3.78 -12.94
N SER A 486 -5.78 3.03 -12.05
CA SER A 486 -5.28 1.67 -12.35
C SER A 486 -6.37 0.61 -12.18
N ASP A 487 -7.33 0.85 -11.30
CA ASP A 487 -8.52 0.02 -11.08
C ASP A 487 -9.77 0.87 -10.77
N PHE A 488 -10.67 0.37 -9.92
CA PHE A 488 -11.89 1.07 -9.52
C PHE A 488 -11.63 2.37 -8.73
N HIS A 489 -10.51 2.48 -8.01
CA HIS A 489 -10.28 3.60 -7.07
C HIS A 489 -8.81 3.97 -6.86
N HIS A 490 -7.85 3.09 -7.17
CA HIS A 490 -6.43 3.44 -7.05
C HIS A 490 -5.99 4.31 -8.23
N PHE A 491 -5.38 5.46 -7.92
CA PHE A 491 -4.81 6.31 -8.94
C PHE A 491 -3.58 5.64 -9.56
N THR A 492 -3.34 5.92 -10.82
CA THR A 492 -2.01 5.82 -11.44
C THR A 492 -1.09 6.91 -10.88
N TYR A 493 0.22 6.79 -11.11
CA TYR A 493 1.16 7.86 -10.77
C TYR A 493 0.80 9.21 -11.42
N PRO A 494 0.47 9.30 -12.72
CA PRO A 494 -0.02 10.56 -13.30
C PRO A 494 -1.33 11.07 -12.68
N GLY A 495 -2.23 10.18 -12.24
CA GLY A 495 -3.46 10.57 -11.53
C GLY A 495 -3.18 11.19 -10.17
N MET A 496 -2.23 10.64 -9.42
CA MET A 496 -1.73 11.20 -8.16
C MET A 496 -1.07 12.57 -8.38
N GLU A 497 -0.21 12.71 -9.40
CA GLU A 497 0.40 14.02 -9.75
C GLU A 497 -0.66 15.08 -10.07
N GLN A 498 -1.72 14.72 -10.81
CA GLN A 498 -2.84 15.63 -11.11
C GLN A 498 -3.62 16.06 -9.86
N MET A 499 -3.78 15.17 -8.87
CA MET A 499 -4.57 15.44 -7.68
C MET A 499 -3.82 16.20 -6.58
N ASN A 500 -2.49 16.07 -6.47
CA ASN A 500 -1.71 16.78 -5.44
C ASN A 500 -1.99 18.29 -5.38
N PRO A 501 -2.01 19.04 -6.50
CA PRO A 501 -2.41 20.45 -6.51
C PRO A 501 -3.84 20.71 -6.05
N ILE A 502 -4.78 19.82 -6.37
CA ILE A 502 -6.20 19.94 -5.98
C ILE A 502 -6.34 19.71 -4.47
N TYR A 503 -5.66 18.71 -3.91
CA TYR A 503 -5.63 18.52 -2.46
C TYR A 503 -4.97 19.71 -1.75
N ALA A 504 -3.87 20.23 -2.30
CA ALA A 504 -3.19 21.40 -1.75
C ALA A 504 -4.11 22.62 -1.69
N GLU A 505 -4.97 22.83 -2.68
CA GLU A 505 -5.99 23.89 -2.65
C GLU A 505 -7.00 23.68 -1.51
N GLN A 506 -7.55 22.47 -1.36
CA GLN A 506 -8.51 22.18 -0.29
C GLN A 506 -7.90 22.35 1.10
N ILE A 507 -6.64 21.92 1.26
CA ILE A 507 -5.88 22.01 2.50
C ILE A 507 -5.49 23.48 2.79
N GLY A 508 -4.89 24.19 1.84
CA GLY A 508 -4.44 25.58 2.04
C GLY A 508 -5.57 26.54 2.39
N ASN A 509 -6.77 26.31 1.83
CA ASN A 509 -8.00 27.03 2.19
C ASN A 509 -8.44 26.84 3.66
N LEU A 510 -7.94 25.82 4.36
CA LEU A 510 -8.21 25.61 5.80
C LEU A 510 -7.25 26.40 6.70
N PHE A 511 -6.04 26.67 6.23
CA PHE A 511 -5.01 27.42 6.95
C PHE A 511 -5.07 28.93 6.68
N SER A 512 -5.62 29.31 5.53
CA SER A 512 -5.82 30.71 5.17
C SER A 512 -7.01 31.29 5.95
N LYS A 513 -6.71 32.02 7.02
CA LYS A 513 -7.68 32.84 7.76
C LYS A 513 -7.20 34.27 7.86
#